data_AF-A0A8I1A9V2-F1
#
_entry.id   AF-A0A8I1A9V2-F1
#
_cell.length_a   1.000
_cell.length_b   1.000
_cell.length_c   1.000
_cell.angle_alpha   90.00
_cell.angle_beta   90.00
_cell.angle_gamma   90.00
#
_symmetry.space_group_name_H-M   'P 1'
#
loop_
_entity.id
_entity.type
_entity.pdbx_description
1 polymer ?
#
loop_
_entity_poly.entity_id
_entity_poly.type
_entity_poly.pdbx_seq_one_letter_code
_entity_poly.pdbx_strand_id
1 'polypeptide(L)'
;MEQKPTPRYKAILTACIIGIASISATSITTQVVAANSNVTSITPAQLSSVAYSMNANMAQRNLTTSERTLYQQLYNIANSQNSLYNPSIFSIVQQYENVRSKIRQQFAVVQQLAENTYGTRAQQKVLLAINAFILMYYDALSRNNPKFYWPNLGVFVANDVRSTYALSYSLSNALDPLNVKNGQNVVIAGMPIPTLQSTIAKANNELIQGQANVMADIGGLSVMHQHYDSTILAQQLSGYGANLSQAFKLQKLADEEALRSGIYSSQFKKLATNAAISFGIHEQEKILQPMWDKPLMRDFANINNFMLSLSLENLGLRGDIFVGVNKFKLIFTPYLIIRAPFTATNLANLQHRIAIARNGFNVLNEWKQNIFFAPWIPIYQAQIGRGEGLYQPIGAR
;
A
#
# COMPACT_ATOMS: atom_id res chain seq x y z
N MET A 1 -40.30 59.36 14.36
CA MET A 1 -40.25 58.30 15.38
C MET A 1 -40.78 57.04 14.74
N GLU A 2 -39.90 56.35 14.00
CA GLU A 2 -39.07 55.22 14.46
C GLU A 2 -39.87 53.92 14.41
N GLN A 3 -39.84 53.24 13.25
CA GLN A 3 -38.88 52.19 12.83
C GLN A 3 -39.28 50.80 13.34
N LYS A 4 -39.79 49.98 12.40
CA LYS A 4 -39.97 48.53 12.51
C LYS A 4 -38.61 47.84 12.36
N PRO A 5 -38.34 46.74 13.09
CA PRO A 5 -37.09 46.01 12.98
C PRO A 5 -37.09 45.04 11.78
N THR A 6 -36.05 45.15 10.95
CA THR A 6 -35.70 44.24 9.85
C THR A 6 -34.70 43.17 10.34
N PRO A 7 -34.74 41.92 9.82
CA PRO A 7 -33.94 40.82 10.33
C PRO A 7 -32.51 40.84 9.77
N ARG A 8 -31.51 40.74 10.65
CA ARG A 8 -30.09 40.60 10.29
C ARG A 8 -29.74 39.11 10.03
N TYR A 9 -29.93 38.66 8.81
CA TYR A 9 -29.15 37.57 8.21
C TYR A 9 -28.33 38.16 7.06
N LYS A 10 -27.05 37.76 6.97
CA LYS A 10 -25.98 38.20 6.01
C LYS A 10 -25.06 39.31 6.52
N ALA A 11 -24.00 38.89 7.20
CA ALA A 11 -22.70 39.57 7.17
C ALA A 11 -21.60 38.51 7.31
N ILE A 12 -20.49 38.69 6.59
CA ILE A 12 -19.31 37.82 6.46
C ILE A 12 -19.41 36.79 5.33
N LEU A 13 -19.59 37.32 4.13
CA LEU A 13 -19.12 36.75 2.87
C LEU A 13 -18.71 37.97 2.02
N THR A 14 -17.47 37.95 1.49
CA THR A 14 -16.89 38.91 0.51
C THR A 14 -16.02 40.06 1.06
N ALA A 15 -14.69 39.86 1.02
CA ALA A 15 -13.61 40.86 0.85
C ALA A 15 -12.31 40.04 0.68
N CYS A 16 -11.45 40.11 -0.34
CA CYS A 16 -11.32 40.97 -1.51
C CYS A 16 -10.58 40.18 -2.61
N ILE A 17 -10.98 40.39 -3.87
CA ILE A 17 -10.15 40.17 -5.07
C ILE A 17 -9.58 41.54 -5.46
N ILE A 18 -8.39 41.52 -6.07
CA ILE A 18 -7.67 42.57 -6.83
C ILE A 18 -6.59 43.33 -6.03
N GLY A 19 -5.35 42.99 -6.37
CA GLY A 19 -4.13 43.76 -6.11
C GLY A 19 -2.98 43.18 -6.95
N ILE A 20 -2.89 43.62 -8.21
CA ILE A 20 -1.87 43.22 -9.19
C ILE A 20 -0.55 43.97 -8.92
N ALA A 21 0.55 43.25 -9.12
CA ALA A 21 1.92 43.66 -9.44
C ALA A 21 2.75 44.43 -8.38
N SER A 22 3.72 43.70 -7.81
CA SER A 22 5.10 44.16 -7.73
C SER A 22 6.03 43.01 -8.10
N ILE A 23 6.58 43.13 -9.31
CA ILE A 23 7.67 42.29 -9.83
C ILE A 23 8.90 42.61 -8.99
N SER A 24 9.46 41.60 -8.33
CA SER A 24 10.82 41.64 -7.80
C SER A 24 11.50 40.36 -8.24
N ALA A 25 12.46 40.54 -9.16
CA ALA A 25 13.28 39.49 -9.73
C ALA A 25 13.94 38.68 -8.61
N THR A 26 13.43 37.46 -8.39
CA THR A 26 14.15 36.43 -7.64
C THR A 26 14.84 35.55 -8.67
N SER A 27 16.16 35.52 -8.53
CA SER A 27 17.09 34.73 -9.32
C SER A 27 16.57 33.31 -9.49
N ILE A 28 16.43 32.91 -10.74
CA ILE A 28 16.26 31.52 -11.15
C ILE A 28 17.52 30.79 -10.68
N THR A 29 17.45 30.19 -9.50
CA THR A 29 18.39 29.15 -9.12
C THR A 29 18.05 27.98 -10.02
N THR A 30 18.81 27.86 -11.10
CA THR A 30 18.92 26.64 -11.89
C THR A 30 19.27 25.53 -10.91
N GLN A 31 18.26 24.75 -10.53
CA GLN A 31 18.52 23.44 -9.96
C GLN A 31 19.37 22.71 -10.97
N VAL A 32 20.60 22.38 -10.57
CA VAL A 32 21.47 21.47 -11.31
C VAL A 32 20.74 20.12 -11.31
N VAL A 33 19.92 19.91 -12.33
CA VAL A 33 19.35 18.61 -12.64
C VAL A 33 20.53 17.73 -13.00
N ALA A 34 20.83 16.76 -12.15
CA ALA A 34 21.72 15.66 -12.51
C ALA A 34 21.15 15.01 -13.78
N ALA A 35 21.88 15.15 -14.88
CA ALA A 35 21.50 14.63 -16.17
C ALA A 35 21.50 13.09 -16.15
N ASN A 36 20.31 12.50 -16.04
CA ASN A 36 20.00 11.17 -16.56
C ASN A 36 18.76 11.34 -17.44
N SER A 37 18.95 11.26 -18.75
CA SER A 37 17.96 11.62 -19.77
C SER A 37 16.75 10.68 -19.76
N ASN A 38 15.71 11.02 -18.98
CA ASN A 38 14.36 10.45 -19.07
C ASN A 38 13.63 10.98 -20.31
N VAL A 39 14.20 10.80 -21.51
CA VAL A 39 13.63 11.30 -22.77
C VAL A 39 12.23 10.72 -22.93
N THR A 40 11.23 11.60 -22.96
CA THR A 40 9.84 11.26 -23.25
C THR A 40 9.48 11.91 -24.58
N SER A 41 9.30 11.10 -25.63
CA SER A 41 8.91 11.53 -26.97
C SER A 41 7.46 11.14 -27.25
N ILE A 42 6.54 11.88 -26.63
CA ILE A 42 5.10 11.76 -26.83
C ILE A 42 4.50 13.14 -27.08
N THR A 43 3.56 13.25 -28.02
CA THR A 43 2.90 14.55 -28.30
C THR A 43 1.93 14.93 -27.18
N PRO A 44 1.65 16.23 -26.95
CA PRO A 44 0.69 16.66 -25.94
C PRO A 44 -0.72 16.06 -26.10
N ALA A 45 -1.18 15.87 -27.34
CA ALA A 45 -2.47 15.24 -27.63
C ALA A 45 -2.50 13.76 -27.24
N GLN A 46 -1.43 13.02 -27.56
CA GLN A 46 -1.29 11.62 -27.14
C GLN A 46 -1.19 11.51 -25.61
N LEU A 47 -0.43 12.40 -24.96
CA LEU A 47 -0.29 12.45 -23.51
C LEU A 47 -1.64 12.69 -22.81
N SER A 48 -2.41 13.64 -23.32
CA SER A 48 -3.75 13.95 -22.81
C SER A 48 -4.70 12.77 -22.99
N SER A 49 -4.65 12.09 -24.14
CA SER A 49 -5.41 10.87 -24.40
C SER A 49 -5.04 9.72 -23.46
N VAL A 50 -3.75 9.55 -23.16
CA VAL A 50 -3.26 8.54 -22.20
C VAL A 50 -3.77 8.85 -20.80
N ALA A 51 -3.59 10.08 -20.32
CA ALA A 51 -4.05 10.50 -18.99
C ALA A 51 -5.58 10.37 -18.83
N TYR A 52 -6.35 10.77 -19.84
CA TYR A 52 -7.80 10.58 -19.87
C TYR A 52 -8.18 9.10 -19.79
N SER A 53 -7.55 8.25 -20.60
CA SER A 53 -7.82 6.82 -20.64
C SER A 53 -7.47 6.12 -19.32
N MET A 54 -6.36 6.52 -18.68
CA MET A 54 -6.00 6.03 -17.35
C MET A 54 -7.09 6.34 -16.32
N ASN A 55 -7.57 7.58 -16.28
CA ASN A 55 -8.63 7.97 -15.34
C ASN A 55 -9.94 7.22 -15.62
N ALA A 56 -10.34 7.12 -16.89
CA ALA A 56 -11.53 6.37 -17.29
C ALA A 56 -11.44 4.88 -16.90
N ASN A 57 -10.24 4.30 -16.99
CA ASN A 57 -10.00 2.90 -16.65
C ASN A 57 -9.95 2.60 -15.14
N MET A 58 -9.94 3.63 -14.28
CA MET A 58 -9.89 3.46 -12.82
C MET A 58 -11.28 3.46 -12.16
N ALA A 59 -12.36 3.56 -12.95
CA ALA A 59 -13.71 3.52 -12.42
C ALA A 59 -14.04 2.14 -11.81
N GLN A 60 -14.69 2.16 -10.65
CA GLN A 60 -15.11 0.94 -9.96
C GLN A 60 -16.11 0.16 -10.84
N ARG A 61 -15.89 -1.14 -11.00
CA ARG A 61 -16.89 -2.05 -11.55
C ARG A 61 -17.39 -3.03 -10.49
N ASN A 62 -18.59 -3.54 -10.71
CA ASN A 62 -19.11 -4.63 -9.90
C ASN A 62 -18.36 -5.93 -10.23
N LEU A 63 -18.05 -6.71 -9.19
CA LEU A 63 -17.54 -8.07 -9.35
C LEU A 63 -18.65 -8.97 -9.92
N THR A 64 -18.28 -9.84 -10.85
CA THR A 64 -19.13 -10.93 -11.35
C THR A 64 -19.37 -11.98 -10.27
N THR A 65 -20.33 -12.88 -10.49
CA THR A 65 -20.62 -13.98 -9.54
C THR A 65 -19.39 -14.87 -9.29
N SER A 66 -18.66 -15.23 -10.34
CA SER A 66 -17.43 -16.03 -10.23
C SER A 66 -16.35 -15.30 -9.44
N GLU A 67 -16.20 -13.99 -9.64
CA GLU A 67 -15.25 -13.16 -8.90
C GLU A 67 -15.59 -13.05 -7.42
N ARG A 68 -16.89 -12.89 -7.09
CA ARG A 68 -17.34 -12.91 -5.70
C ARG A 68 -17.07 -14.26 -5.04
N THR A 69 -17.29 -15.36 -5.77
CA THR A 69 -17.00 -16.72 -5.29
C THR A 69 -15.51 -16.90 -5.01
N LEU A 70 -14.65 -16.48 -5.94
CA LEU A 70 -13.21 -16.47 -5.73
C LEU A 70 -12.85 -15.66 -4.48
N TYR A 71 -13.31 -14.41 -4.37
CA TYR A 71 -12.96 -13.54 -3.24
C TYR A 71 -13.43 -14.12 -1.89
N GLN A 72 -14.57 -14.81 -1.87
CA GLN A 72 -15.00 -15.56 -0.68
C GLN A 72 -14.06 -16.71 -0.33
N GLN A 73 -13.56 -17.46 -1.33
CA GLN A 73 -12.56 -18.51 -1.09
C GLN A 73 -11.25 -17.92 -0.57
N LEU A 74 -10.77 -16.81 -1.15
CA LEU A 74 -9.59 -16.10 -0.69
C LEU A 74 -9.75 -15.64 0.77
N TYR A 75 -10.91 -15.06 1.10
CA TYR A 75 -11.24 -14.64 2.46
C TYR A 75 -11.18 -15.82 3.44
N ASN A 76 -11.77 -16.96 3.07
CA ASN A 76 -11.77 -18.15 3.92
C ASN A 76 -10.34 -18.69 4.16
N ILE A 77 -9.50 -18.71 3.13
CA ILE A 77 -8.09 -19.10 3.25
C ILE A 77 -7.35 -18.13 4.18
N ALA A 78 -7.54 -16.82 4.01
CA ALA A 78 -6.86 -15.79 4.80
C ALA A 78 -7.23 -15.86 6.30
N ASN A 79 -8.46 -16.27 6.60
CA ASN A 79 -8.95 -16.43 7.98
C ASN A 79 -8.60 -17.79 8.61
N SER A 80 -8.02 -18.73 7.86
CA SER A 80 -7.66 -20.07 8.35
C SER A 80 -6.28 -20.13 9.03
N GLN A 81 -5.94 -19.11 9.82
CA GLN A 81 -4.59 -18.93 10.38
C GLN A 81 -4.22 -19.99 11.43
N ASN A 82 -5.21 -20.55 12.15
CA ASN A 82 -4.97 -21.57 13.16
C ASN A 82 -4.32 -22.85 12.60
N SER A 83 -4.57 -23.19 11.32
CA SER A 83 -3.97 -24.36 10.67
C SER A 83 -2.48 -24.20 10.31
N LEU A 84 -1.94 -22.98 10.43
CA LEU A 84 -0.55 -22.69 10.12
C LEU A 84 0.37 -23.23 11.22
N TYR A 85 -0.04 -23.09 12.48
CA TYR A 85 0.71 -23.61 13.61
C TYR A 85 0.68 -25.15 13.66
N ASN A 86 1.78 -25.78 14.09
CA ASN A 86 1.85 -27.22 14.30
C ASN A 86 2.42 -27.51 15.70
N PRO A 87 1.59 -27.94 16.67
CA PRO A 87 2.03 -28.16 18.05
C PRO A 87 3.04 -29.30 18.19
N SER A 88 3.16 -30.19 17.19
CA SER A 88 4.14 -31.28 17.20
C SER A 88 5.56 -30.83 16.88
N ILE A 89 5.77 -29.57 16.44
CA ILE A 89 7.10 -29.02 16.15
C ILE A 89 7.58 -28.22 17.37
N PHE A 90 8.57 -28.76 18.08
CA PHE A 90 9.08 -28.15 19.31
C PHE A 90 10.09 -27.02 19.09
N SER A 91 10.90 -27.09 18.02
CA SER A 91 11.88 -26.03 17.71
C SER A 91 11.16 -24.80 17.16
N ILE A 92 11.34 -23.65 17.81
CA ILE A 92 10.71 -22.38 17.40
C ILE A 92 11.16 -21.95 16.01
N VAL A 93 12.43 -22.16 15.67
CA VAL A 93 12.97 -21.87 14.32
C VAL A 93 12.30 -22.77 13.28
N GLN A 94 12.20 -24.07 13.55
CA GLN A 94 11.54 -25.00 12.62
C GLN A 94 10.04 -24.71 12.50
N GLN A 95 9.39 -24.35 13.60
CA GLN A 95 7.98 -23.99 13.62
C GLN A 95 7.73 -22.69 12.84
N TYR A 96 8.62 -21.71 12.96
CA TYR A 96 8.58 -20.48 12.16
C TYR A 96 8.73 -20.78 10.67
N GLU A 97 9.73 -21.56 10.25
CA GLU A 97 9.90 -21.93 8.85
C GLU A 97 8.73 -22.76 8.29
N ASN A 98 8.16 -23.65 9.11
CA ASN A 98 6.94 -24.37 8.75
C ASN A 98 5.75 -23.42 8.50
N VAL A 99 5.54 -22.43 9.37
CA VAL A 99 4.52 -21.39 9.16
C VAL A 99 4.77 -20.61 7.87
N ARG A 100 6.01 -20.14 7.64
CA ARG A 100 6.38 -19.42 6.40
C ARG A 100 6.09 -20.25 5.15
N SER A 101 6.45 -21.54 5.18
CA SER A 101 6.22 -22.48 4.08
C SER A 101 4.72 -22.65 3.79
N LYS A 102 3.89 -22.86 4.82
CA LYS A 102 2.44 -22.96 4.65
C LYS A 102 1.81 -21.67 4.11
N ILE A 103 2.27 -20.50 4.54
CA ILE A 103 1.80 -19.23 3.99
C ILE A 103 2.14 -19.15 2.49
N ARG A 104 3.37 -19.49 2.09
CA ARG A 104 3.75 -19.55 0.67
C ARG A 104 2.89 -20.54 -0.13
N GLN A 105 2.53 -21.68 0.46
CA GLN A 105 1.60 -22.64 -0.15
C GLN A 105 0.20 -22.04 -0.34
N GLN A 106 -0.31 -21.28 0.63
CA GLN A 106 -1.58 -20.56 0.46
C GLN A 106 -1.52 -19.59 -0.73
N PHE A 107 -0.42 -18.85 -0.91
CA PHE A 107 -0.23 -18.00 -2.08
C PHE A 107 -0.29 -18.77 -3.42
N ALA A 108 0.34 -19.95 -3.47
CA ALA A 108 0.26 -20.81 -4.66
C ALA A 108 -1.18 -21.30 -4.94
N VAL A 109 -1.91 -21.70 -3.90
CA VAL A 109 -3.33 -22.07 -4.01
C VAL A 109 -4.18 -20.90 -4.51
N VAL A 110 -3.95 -19.70 -3.97
CA VAL A 110 -4.65 -18.47 -4.36
C VAL A 110 -4.40 -18.12 -5.83
N GLN A 111 -3.14 -18.23 -6.28
CA GLN A 111 -2.80 -18.05 -7.69
C GLN A 111 -3.56 -19.04 -8.58
N GLN A 112 -3.56 -20.33 -8.23
CA GLN A 112 -4.28 -21.35 -8.98
C GLN A 112 -5.79 -21.08 -9.05
N LEU A 113 -6.41 -20.69 -7.94
CA LEU A 113 -7.84 -20.34 -7.91
C LEU A 113 -8.14 -19.14 -8.80
N ALA A 114 -7.27 -18.12 -8.79
CA ALA A 114 -7.41 -16.96 -9.64
C ALA A 114 -7.22 -17.30 -11.12
N GLU A 115 -6.23 -18.12 -11.47
CA GLU A 115 -6.01 -18.59 -12.85
C GLU A 115 -7.17 -19.45 -13.35
N ASN A 116 -7.77 -20.29 -12.51
CA ASN A 116 -8.97 -21.05 -12.84
C ASN A 116 -10.19 -20.15 -13.07
N THR A 117 -10.27 -19.02 -12.36
CA THR A 117 -11.40 -18.08 -12.46
C THR A 117 -11.26 -17.13 -13.66
N TYR A 118 -10.05 -16.65 -13.95
CA TYR A 118 -9.80 -15.62 -14.95
C TYR A 118 -9.17 -16.13 -16.24
N GLY A 119 -8.59 -17.33 -16.23
CA GLY A 119 -7.70 -17.83 -17.25
C GLY A 119 -6.26 -17.35 -17.06
N THR A 120 -5.30 -18.16 -17.52
CA THR A 120 -3.85 -17.89 -17.38
C THR A 120 -3.36 -16.67 -18.15
N ARG A 121 -4.13 -16.20 -19.14
CA ARG A 121 -3.81 -15.00 -19.94
C ARG A 121 -4.19 -13.68 -19.23
N ALA A 122 -5.08 -13.73 -18.24
CA ALA A 122 -5.56 -12.56 -17.52
C ALA A 122 -4.65 -12.19 -16.32
N GLN A 123 -3.35 -12.06 -16.58
CA GLN A 123 -2.31 -11.89 -15.54
C GLN A 123 -2.59 -10.71 -14.59
N GLN A 124 -3.16 -9.61 -15.12
CA GLN A 124 -3.51 -8.44 -14.31
C GLN A 124 -4.56 -8.78 -13.24
N LYS A 125 -5.58 -9.57 -13.60
CA LYS A 125 -6.65 -10.00 -12.67
C LYS A 125 -6.14 -11.02 -11.67
N VAL A 126 -5.28 -11.95 -12.11
CA VAL A 126 -4.63 -12.92 -11.23
C VAL A 126 -3.80 -12.20 -10.16
N LEU A 127 -2.97 -11.22 -10.56
CA LEU A 127 -2.18 -10.43 -9.62
C LEU A 127 -3.05 -9.66 -8.63
N LEU A 128 -4.12 -9.01 -9.10
CA LEU A 128 -5.04 -8.29 -8.23
C LEU A 128 -5.82 -9.20 -7.28
N ALA A 129 -6.06 -10.47 -7.64
CA ALA A 129 -6.62 -11.45 -6.71
C ALA A 129 -5.62 -11.85 -5.63
N ILE A 130 -4.34 -12.05 -5.99
CA ILE A 130 -3.26 -12.30 -5.01
C ILE A 130 -3.13 -11.11 -4.05
N ASN A 131 -3.18 -9.87 -4.56
CA ASN A 131 -3.17 -8.69 -3.70
C ASN A 131 -4.43 -8.60 -2.83
N ALA A 132 -5.62 -8.95 -3.34
CA ALA A 132 -6.83 -8.98 -2.52
C ALA A 132 -6.69 -9.98 -1.37
N PHE A 133 -6.08 -11.15 -1.62
CA PHE A 133 -5.75 -12.12 -0.57
C PHE A 133 -4.80 -11.52 0.48
N ILE A 134 -3.75 -10.79 0.09
CA ILE A 134 -2.86 -10.08 1.03
C ILE A 134 -3.66 -9.12 1.93
N LEU A 135 -4.57 -8.35 1.35
CA LEU A 135 -5.42 -7.40 2.07
C LEU A 135 -6.34 -8.11 3.09
N MET A 136 -6.98 -9.20 2.67
CA MET A 136 -7.78 -10.06 3.54
C MET A 136 -6.94 -10.67 4.66
N TYR A 137 -5.70 -11.04 4.36
CA TYR A 137 -4.76 -11.63 5.32
C TYR A 137 -4.33 -10.62 6.40
N TYR A 138 -4.01 -9.38 6.02
CA TYR A 138 -3.73 -8.31 6.97
C TYR A 138 -4.91 -8.05 7.92
N ASP A 139 -6.13 -7.97 7.38
CA ASP A 139 -7.33 -7.82 8.19
C ASP A 139 -7.48 -8.99 9.18
N ALA A 140 -7.36 -10.24 8.70
CA ALA A 140 -7.44 -11.43 9.54
C ALA A 140 -6.38 -11.41 10.67
N LEU A 141 -5.12 -11.09 10.35
CA LEU A 141 -4.05 -10.99 11.36
C LEU A 141 -4.38 -9.95 12.44
N SER A 142 -4.85 -8.77 12.04
CA SER A 142 -5.16 -7.68 12.97
C SER A 142 -6.31 -8.04 13.93
N ARG A 143 -7.30 -8.81 13.46
CA ARG A 143 -8.44 -9.25 14.27
C ARG A 143 -8.09 -10.42 15.18
N ASN A 144 -7.31 -11.37 14.66
CA ASN A 144 -6.97 -12.60 15.38
C ASN A 144 -5.82 -12.38 16.38
N ASN A 145 -4.93 -11.42 16.13
CA ASN A 145 -3.86 -11.02 17.04
C ASN A 145 -3.83 -9.49 17.25
N PRO A 146 -4.82 -8.92 17.96
CA PRO A 146 -4.93 -7.47 18.13
C PRO A 146 -3.77 -6.86 18.94
N LYS A 147 -2.94 -7.69 19.61
CA LYS A 147 -1.74 -7.22 20.32
C LYS A 147 -0.55 -6.95 19.40
N PHE A 148 -0.52 -7.57 18.23
CA PHE A 148 0.56 -7.44 17.25
C PHE A 148 0.19 -6.34 16.25
N TYR A 149 0.73 -5.13 16.42
CA TYR A 149 0.20 -3.92 15.75
C TYR A 149 0.61 -3.75 14.29
N TRP A 150 1.62 -4.45 13.81
CA TRP A 150 2.14 -4.28 12.45
C TRP A 150 1.08 -4.37 11.31
N PRO A 151 0.10 -5.30 11.34
CA PRO A 151 -0.93 -5.41 10.31
C PRO A 151 -1.82 -4.16 10.18
N ASN A 152 -1.93 -3.36 11.24
CA ASN A 152 -2.81 -2.19 11.29
C ASN A 152 -2.48 -1.15 10.22
N LEU A 153 -1.18 -0.92 9.97
CA LEU A 153 -0.74 -0.03 8.89
C LEU A 153 -0.62 -0.81 7.57
N GLY A 154 -0.16 -2.05 7.64
CA GLY A 154 0.14 -2.88 6.48
C GLY A 154 -1.04 -3.06 5.53
N VAL A 155 -2.27 -3.17 6.04
CA VAL A 155 -3.49 -3.23 5.22
C VAL A 155 -3.65 -2.00 4.31
N PHE A 156 -3.38 -0.79 4.81
CA PHE A 156 -3.52 0.46 4.05
C PHE A 156 -2.35 0.66 3.08
N VAL A 157 -1.12 0.35 3.52
CA VAL A 157 0.06 0.38 2.64
C VAL A 157 -0.11 -0.60 1.48
N ALA A 158 -0.55 -1.82 1.75
CA ALA A 158 -0.80 -2.80 0.71
C ALA A 158 -1.93 -2.40 -0.24
N ASN A 159 -2.93 -1.64 0.25
CA ASN A 159 -3.99 -1.10 -0.59
C ASN A 159 -3.50 0.08 -1.46
N ASP A 160 -2.56 0.89 -0.98
CA ASP A 160 -1.97 1.92 -1.83
C ASP A 160 -1.02 1.33 -2.89
N VAL A 161 -0.31 0.24 -2.56
CA VAL A 161 0.38 -0.60 -3.56
C VAL A 161 -0.60 -1.19 -4.58
N ARG A 162 -1.78 -1.65 -4.14
CA ARG A 162 -2.85 -2.07 -5.05
C ARG A 162 -3.26 -0.97 -6.03
N SER A 163 -3.39 0.26 -5.54
CA SER A 163 -3.70 1.41 -6.39
C SER A 163 -2.63 1.59 -7.48
N THR A 164 -1.36 1.32 -7.16
CA THR A 164 -0.23 1.36 -8.09
C THR A 164 -0.30 0.24 -9.13
N TYR A 165 -0.71 -0.98 -8.75
CA TYR A 165 -0.97 -2.05 -9.73
C TYR A 165 -2.08 -1.64 -10.71
N ALA A 166 -3.19 -1.13 -10.19
CA ALA A 166 -4.32 -0.71 -11.03
C ALA A 166 -3.93 0.46 -11.95
N LEU A 167 -3.18 1.45 -11.46
CA LEU A 167 -2.72 2.59 -12.24
C LEU A 167 -1.72 2.19 -13.33
N SER A 168 -0.72 1.37 -12.99
CA SER A 168 0.30 0.93 -13.95
C SER A 168 -0.29 0.03 -15.03
N TYR A 169 -1.24 -0.85 -14.69
CA TYR A 169 -1.98 -1.60 -15.71
C TYR A 169 -2.92 -0.71 -16.52
N SER A 170 -3.55 0.31 -15.92
CA SER A 170 -4.34 1.29 -16.66
C SER A 170 -3.49 2.10 -17.64
N LEU A 171 -2.25 2.45 -17.27
CA LEU A 171 -1.26 3.04 -18.19
C LEU A 171 -0.95 2.06 -19.32
N SER A 172 -0.64 0.80 -18.99
CA SER A 172 -0.35 -0.22 -20.00
C SER A 172 -1.50 -0.34 -21.01
N ASN A 173 -2.74 -0.44 -20.54
CA ASN A 173 -3.93 -0.54 -21.40
C ASN A 173 -4.16 0.76 -22.22
N ALA A 174 -3.92 1.94 -21.63
CA ALA A 174 -4.05 3.22 -22.32
C ALA A 174 -3.05 3.41 -23.47
N LEU A 175 -1.95 2.66 -23.48
CA LEU A 175 -0.93 2.71 -24.52
C LEU A 175 -1.20 1.75 -25.69
N ASP A 176 -2.13 0.81 -25.56
CA ASP A 176 -2.45 -0.17 -26.62
C ASP A 176 -2.75 0.48 -27.99
N PRO A 177 -3.57 1.55 -28.10
CA PRO A 177 -3.83 2.18 -29.39
C PRO A 177 -2.59 2.80 -30.04
N LEU A 178 -1.64 3.27 -29.22
CA LEU A 178 -0.38 3.85 -29.69
C LEU A 178 0.61 2.76 -30.07
N ASN A 179 0.61 1.63 -29.36
CA ASN A 179 1.48 0.50 -29.63
C ASN A 179 1.23 -0.07 -31.04
N VAL A 180 -0.05 -0.26 -31.40
CA VAL A 180 -0.44 -0.81 -32.71
C VAL A 180 -0.08 0.10 -33.89
N LYS A 181 -0.01 1.42 -33.68
CA LYS A 181 0.22 2.40 -34.75
C LYS A 181 1.68 2.83 -34.88
N ASN A 182 2.40 3.01 -33.76
CA ASN A 182 3.74 3.60 -33.77
C ASN A 182 4.56 3.28 -32.50
N GLY A 183 4.38 2.09 -31.91
CA GLY A 183 4.89 1.77 -30.56
C GLY A 183 6.40 1.90 -30.35
N GLN A 184 7.21 1.76 -31.39
CA GLN A 184 8.68 1.84 -31.31
C GLN A 184 9.23 3.26 -31.29
N ASN A 185 8.48 4.23 -31.83
CA ASN A 185 8.94 5.62 -31.97
C ASN A 185 8.44 6.53 -30.83
N VAL A 186 7.44 6.08 -30.05
CA VAL A 186 6.97 6.77 -28.86
C VAL A 186 7.76 6.25 -27.66
N VAL A 187 8.53 7.14 -27.02
CA VAL A 187 9.35 6.82 -25.85
C VAL A 187 8.72 7.46 -24.62
N ILE A 188 8.53 6.68 -23.55
CA ILE A 188 8.02 7.13 -22.26
C ILE A 188 8.98 6.66 -21.19
N ALA A 189 9.39 7.56 -20.28
CA ALA A 189 10.37 7.23 -19.23
C ALA A 189 11.65 6.56 -19.78
N GLY A 190 12.09 6.97 -20.98
CA GLY A 190 13.26 6.39 -21.66
C GLY A 190 13.02 5.04 -22.34
N MET A 191 11.79 4.54 -22.40
CA MET A 191 11.47 3.22 -22.99
C MET A 191 10.45 3.32 -24.13
N PRO A 192 10.64 2.59 -25.25
CA PRO A 192 9.58 2.37 -26.23
C PRO A 192 8.36 1.67 -25.61
N ILE A 193 7.17 1.86 -26.17
CA ILE A 193 5.91 1.34 -25.59
C ILE A 193 5.95 -0.17 -25.30
N PRO A 194 6.40 -1.07 -26.21
CA PRO A 194 6.46 -2.50 -25.92
C PRO A 194 7.34 -2.84 -24.71
N THR A 195 8.49 -2.19 -24.59
CA THR A 195 9.42 -2.37 -23.47
C THR A 195 8.80 -1.85 -22.19
N LEU A 196 8.16 -0.68 -22.21
CA LEU A 196 7.46 -0.10 -21.07
C LEU A 196 6.36 -1.04 -20.54
N GLN A 197 5.51 -1.56 -21.42
CA GLN A 197 4.42 -2.48 -21.04
C GLN A 197 4.97 -3.79 -20.43
N SER A 198 6.07 -4.33 -20.99
CA SER A 198 6.76 -5.50 -20.44
C SER A 198 7.39 -5.22 -19.06
N THR A 199 8.03 -4.06 -18.90
CA THR A 199 8.60 -3.60 -17.62
C THR A 199 7.53 -3.45 -16.56
N ILE A 200 6.37 -2.86 -16.88
CA ILE A 200 5.22 -2.76 -15.96
C ILE A 200 4.78 -4.14 -15.48
N ALA A 201 4.59 -5.09 -16.40
CA ALA A 201 4.14 -6.44 -16.04
C ALA A 201 5.14 -7.16 -15.12
N LYS A 202 6.44 -7.11 -15.46
CA LYS A 202 7.50 -7.73 -14.66
C LYS A 202 7.66 -7.08 -13.28
N ALA A 203 7.64 -5.74 -13.22
CA ALA A 203 7.79 -5.01 -11.96
C ALA A 203 6.61 -5.25 -11.02
N ASN A 204 5.37 -5.31 -11.55
CA ASN A 204 4.21 -5.66 -10.75
C ASN A 204 4.33 -7.09 -10.18
N ASN A 205 4.84 -8.04 -10.96
CA ASN A 205 5.13 -9.39 -10.46
C ASN A 205 6.19 -9.40 -9.34
N GLU A 206 7.25 -8.60 -9.46
CA GLU A 206 8.23 -8.46 -8.37
C GLU A 206 7.62 -7.86 -7.10
N LEU A 207 6.82 -6.80 -7.24
CA LEU A 207 6.13 -6.16 -6.13
C LEU A 207 5.18 -7.12 -5.40
N ILE A 208 4.37 -7.90 -6.12
CA ILE A 208 3.43 -8.82 -5.47
C ILE A 208 4.17 -9.96 -4.76
N GLN A 209 5.29 -10.43 -5.31
CA GLN A 209 6.15 -11.41 -4.64
C GLN A 209 6.81 -10.81 -3.39
N GLY A 210 7.23 -9.55 -3.44
CA GLY A 210 7.67 -8.80 -2.26
C GLY A 210 6.61 -8.79 -1.15
N GLN A 211 5.36 -8.46 -1.49
CA GLN A 211 4.25 -8.49 -0.52
C GLN A 211 3.96 -9.90 0.02
N ALA A 212 4.02 -10.93 -0.83
CA ALA A 212 3.84 -12.32 -0.41
C ALA A 212 4.95 -12.78 0.55
N ASN A 213 6.20 -12.38 0.29
CA ASN A 213 7.32 -12.65 1.19
C ASN A 213 7.18 -11.95 2.53
N VAL A 214 6.68 -10.70 2.54
CA VAL A 214 6.36 -9.97 3.77
C VAL A 214 5.26 -10.68 4.57
N MET A 215 4.22 -11.20 3.90
CA MET A 215 3.19 -12.02 4.56
C MET A 215 3.75 -13.31 5.15
N ALA A 216 4.60 -14.02 4.40
CA ALA A 216 5.21 -15.25 4.89
C ALA A 216 6.08 -14.98 6.13
N ASP A 217 6.87 -13.91 6.11
CA ASP A 217 7.79 -13.54 7.20
C ASP A 217 7.04 -12.89 8.38
N ILE A 218 6.66 -11.61 8.30
CA ILE A 218 6.04 -10.88 9.41
C ILE A 218 4.64 -11.41 9.74
N GLY A 219 3.87 -11.79 8.73
CA GLY A 219 2.58 -12.45 8.97
C GLY A 219 2.76 -13.78 9.70
N GLY A 220 3.80 -14.55 9.35
CA GLY A 220 4.20 -15.75 10.10
C GLY A 220 4.63 -15.44 11.54
N LEU A 221 5.38 -14.36 11.77
CA LEU A 221 5.77 -13.91 13.10
C LEU A 221 4.56 -13.51 13.96
N SER A 222 3.52 -12.92 13.35
CA SER A 222 2.25 -12.63 14.04
C SER A 222 1.54 -13.91 14.49
N VAL A 223 1.60 -14.99 13.70
CA VAL A 223 1.12 -16.32 14.11
C VAL A 223 1.97 -16.88 15.25
N MET A 224 3.30 -16.82 15.14
CA MET A 224 4.22 -17.27 16.20
C MET A 224 3.96 -16.55 17.53
N HIS A 225 3.70 -15.24 17.49
CA HIS A 225 3.37 -14.44 18.67
C HIS A 225 2.09 -14.88 19.40
N GLN A 226 1.14 -15.53 18.72
CA GLN A 226 -0.04 -16.08 19.38
C GLN A 226 0.29 -17.28 20.30
N HIS A 227 1.43 -17.94 20.07
CA HIS A 227 1.78 -19.22 20.71
C HIS A 227 3.02 -19.16 21.60
N TYR A 228 3.84 -18.12 21.49
CA TYR A 228 5.09 -18.00 22.25
C TYR A 228 5.22 -16.61 22.88
N ASP A 229 5.86 -16.57 24.06
CA ASP A 229 6.23 -15.30 24.69
C ASP A 229 7.25 -14.55 23.82
N SER A 230 7.04 -13.24 23.70
CA SER A 230 7.89 -12.33 22.92
C SER A 230 9.36 -12.39 23.33
N THR A 231 9.70 -12.68 24.59
CA THR A 231 11.09 -12.85 25.06
C THR A 231 11.76 -14.07 24.41
N ILE A 232 11.03 -15.19 24.35
CA ILE A 232 11.52 -16.43 23.75
C ILE A 232 11.69 -16.23 22.25
N LEU A 233 10.74 -15.58 21.58
CA LEU A 233 10.85 -15.23 20.16
C LEU A 233 12.05 -14.31 19.89
N ALA A 234 12.29 -13.30 20.73
CA ALA A 234 13.44 -12.40 20.61
C ALA A 234 14.79 -13.14 20.70
N GLN A 235 14.88 -14.17 21.53
CA GLN A 235 16.08 -14.98 21.73
C GLN A 235 16.27 -15.99 20.59
N GLN A 236 15.26 -16.81 20.33
CA GLN A 236 15.34 -17.96 19.42
C GLN A 236 15.35 -17.55 17.95
N LEU A 237 14.78 -16.40 17.60
CA LEU A 237 14.78 -15.87 16.23
C LEU A 237 15.83 -14.77 16.02
N SER A 238 16.77 -14.58 16.95
CA SER A 238 17.83 -13.56 16.85
C SER A 238 18.68 -13.68 15.58
N GLY A 239 18.87 -14.90 15.06
CA GLY A 239 19.60 -15.16 13.82
C GLY A 239 18.97 -14.55 12.55
N TYR A 240 17.69 -14.17 12.59
CA TYR A 240 17.00 -13.52 11.47
C TYR A 240 17.26 -12.01 11.39
N GLY A 241 17.84 -11.41 12.43
CA GLY A 241 18.28 -10.02 12.42
C GLY A 241 18.10 -9.29 13.75
N ALA A 242 18.97 -8.29 13.99
CA ALA A 242 18.94 -7.49 15.21
C ALA A 242 17.63 -6.70 15.37
N ASN A 243 17.09 -6.13 14.29
CA ASN A 243 15.83 -5.39 14.32
C ASN A 243 14.61 -6.26 14.63
N LEU A 244 14.65 -7.55 14.24
CA LEU A 244 13.62 -8.51 14.65
C LEU A 244 13.69 -8.81 16.14
N SER A 245 14.90 -9.10 16.66
CA SER A 245 15.08 -9.33 18.09
C SER A 245 14.64 -8.12 18.92
N GLN A 246 14.99 -6.91 18.46
CA GLN A 246 14.53 -5.67 19.08
C GLN A 246 13.01 -5.49 19.00
N ALA A 247 12.38 -5.85 17.87
CA ALA A 247 10.93 -5.76 17.71
C ALA A 247 10.21 -6.62 18.75
N PHE A 248 10.65 -7.85 18.98
CA PHE A 248 10.07 -8.72 20.00
C PHE A 248 10.36 -8.26 21.43
N LYS A 249 11.55 -7.68 21.71
CA LYS A 249 11.80 -7.05 23.01
C LYS A 249 10.81 -5.91 23.29
N LEU A 250 10.52 -5.08 22.28
CA LEU A 250 9.51 -4.02 22.40
C LEU A 250 8.09 -4.58 22.50
N GLN A 251 7.79 -5.66 21.76
CA GLN A 251 6.50 -6.35 21.83
C GLN A 251 6.27 -6.90 23.24
N LYS A 252 7.29 -7.46 23.90
CA LYS A 252 7.19 -7.93 25.29
C LYS A 252 6.73 -6.83 26.25
N LEU A 253 7.31 -5.63 26.14
CA LEU A 253 6.90 -4.49 26.95
C LEU A 253 5.44 -4.10 26.68
N ALA A 254 5.00 -4.18 25.43
CA ALA A 254 3.60 -3.96 25.06
C ALA A 254 2.70 -5.07 25.64
N ASP A 255 3.10 -6.33 25.59
CA ASP A 255 2.33 -7.45 26.10
C ASP A 255 2.12 -7.35 27.62
N GLU A 256 3.16 -6.95 28.37
CA GLU A 256 3.09 -6.69 29.81
C GLU A 256 2.17 -5.52 30.14
N GLU A 257 2.26 -4.42 29.38
CA GLU A 257 1.35 -3.28 29.55
C GLU A 257 -0.11 -3.65 29.21
N ALA A 258 -0.32 -4.50 28.21
CA ALA A 258 -1.65 -5.02 27.88
C ALA A 258 -2.24 -5.86 29.02
N LEU A 259 -1.41 -6.65 29.71
CA LEU A 259 -1.84 -7.41 30.89
C LEU A 259 -2.18 -6.48 32.07
N ARG A 260 -1.42 -5.40 32.25
CA ARG A 260 -1.59 -4.45 33.35
C ARG A 260 -2.79 -3.51 33.17
N SER A 261 -2.96 -2.96 31.98
CA SER A 261 -3.88 -1.84 31.71
C SER A 261 -4.89 -2.11 30.58
N GLY A 262 -4.84 -3.29 29.97
CA GLY A 262 -5.69 -3.65 28.82
C GLY A 262 -5.19 -3.09 27.48
N ILE A 263 -5.64 -3.72 26.38
CA ILE A 263 -5.22 -3.40 25.01
C ILE A 263 -5.76 -2.05 24.47
N TYR A 264 -6.63 -1.37 25.22
CA TYR A 264 -7.19 -0.08 24.82
C TYR A 264 -6.44 1.11 25.40
N SER A 265 -5.52 0.88 26.35
CA SER A 265 -4.75 1.95 27.00
C SER A 265 -3.85 2.66 25.98
N SER A 266 -3.70 3.98 26.12
CA SER A 266 -2.82 4.79 25.26
C SER A 266 -1.35 4.37 25.41
N GLN A 267 -0.94 3.91 26.60
CA GLN A 267 0.43 3.44 26.83
C GLN A 267 0.70 2.12 26.10
N PHE A 268 -0.23 1.16 26.16
CA PHE A 268 -0.13 -0.08 25.38
C PHE A 268 -0.01 0.23 23.89
N LYS A 269 -0.94 1.06 23.36
CA LYS A 269 -0.95 1.47 21.95
C LYS A 269 0.37 2.07 21.51
N LYS A 270 0.99 2.93 22.33
CA LYS A 270 2.31 3.51 22.07
C LYS A 270 3.42 2.45 22.02
N LEU A 271 3.46 1.54 23.00
CA LEU A 271 4.47 0.47 23.05
C LEU A 271 4.32 -0.51 21.88
N ALA A 272 3.10 -0.92 21.58
CA ALA A 272 2.80 -1.79 20.45
C ALA A 272 3.15 -1.12 19.11
N THR A 273 2.95 0.20 18.99
CA THR A 273 3.37 0.98 17.83
C THR A 273 4.90 0.98 17.68
N ASN A 274 5.66 1.12 18.78
CA ASN A 274 7.13 1.03 18.73
C ASN A 274 7.61 -0.34 18.27
N ALA A 275 6.97 -1.42 18.75
CA ALA A 275 7.25 -2.78 18.27
C ALA A 275 6.96 -2.93 16.77
N ALA A 276 5.79 -2.45 16.32
CA ALA A 276 5.38 -2.47 14.92
C ALA A 276 6.35 -1.70 14.00
N ILE A 277 6.89 -0.57 14.46
CA ILE A 277 7.92 0.18 13.73
C ILE A 277 9.18 -0.67 13.57
N SER A 278 9.63 -1.38 14.61
CA SER A 278 10.81 -2.24 14.54
C SER A 278 10.60 -3.46 13.63
N PHE A 279 9.40 -4.05 13.63
CA PHE A 279 9.01 -5.06 12.62
C PHE A 279 9.02 -4.48 11.20
N GLY A 280 8.52 -3.25 11.03
CA GLY A 280 8.57 -2.53 9.75
C GLY A 280 10.00 -2.27 9.28
N ILE A 281 10.94 -1.97 10.17
CA ILE A 281 12.37 -1.83 9.81
C ILE A 281 12.93 -3.17 9.31
N HIS A 282 12.70 -4.26 10.05
CA HIS A 282 13.11 -5.60 9.61
C HIS A 282 12.52 -5.96 8.24
N GLU A 283 11.24 -5.65 8.02
CA GLU A 283 10.57 -5.83 6.73
C GLU A 283 11.29 -5.09 5.59
N GLN A 284 11.59 -3.80 5.78
CA GLN A 284 12.24 -2.99 4.76
C GLN A 284 13.68 -3.46 4.46
N GLU A 285 14.42 -3.86 5.49
CA GLU A 285 15.84 -4.23 5.38
C GLU A 285 16.07 -5.65 4.88
N LYS A 286 15.30 -6.62 5.38
CA LYS A 286 15.57 -8.05 5.16
C LYS A 286 14.70 -8.67 4.09
N ILE A 287 13.49 -8.14 3.90
CA ILE A 287 12.50 -8.76 3.01
C ILE A 287 12.39 -7.97 1.71
N LEU A 288 12.22 -6.65 1.80
CA LEU A 288 11.93 -5.81 0.63
C LEU A 288 13.19 -5.26 -0.05
N GLN A 289 14.31 -5.08 0.68
CA GLN A 289 15.53 -4.56 0.07
C GLN A 289 16.01 -5.39 -1.14
N PRO A 290 16.05 -6.74 -1.09
CA PRO A 290 16.46 -7.54 -2.24
C PRO A 290 15.60 -7.35 -3.50
N MET A 291 14.32 -7.01 -3.33
CA MET A 291 13.43 -6.65 -4.45
C MET A 291 13.83 -5.28 -5.00
N TRP A 292 14.01 -4.27 -4.14
CA TRP A 292 14.38 -2.91 -4.54
C TRP A 292 15.78 -2.80 -5.15
N ASP A 293 16.69 -3.72 -4.84
CA ASP A 293 18.04 -3.80 -5.42
C ASP A 293 18.03 -4.26 -6.88
N LYS A 294 16.91 -4.82 -7.38
CA LYS A 294 16.81 -5.27 -8.77
C LYS A 294 16.80 -4.06 -9.73
N PRO A 295 17.56 -4.08 -10.84
CA PRO A 295 17.54 -3.01 -11.84
C PRO A 295 16.14 -2.69 -12.37
N LEU A 296 15.29 -3.72 -12.51
CA LEU A 296 13.89 -3.59 -12.90
C LEU A 296 13.09 -2.63 -12.00
N MET A 297 13.38 -2.59 -10.70
CA MET A 297 12.67 -1.71 -9.76
C MET A 297 13.12 -0.24 -9.89
N ARG A 298 14.35 0.01 -10.33
CA ARG A 298 14.80 1.35 -10.70
C ARG A 298 14.06 1.86 -11.94
N ASP A 299 13.92 1.00 -12.93
CA ASP A 299 13.15 1.30 -14.15
C ASP A 299 11.68 1.57 -13.83
N PHE A 300 11.09 0.78 -12.94
CA PHE A 300 9.73 1.02 -12.45
C PHE A 300 9.57 2.34 -11.70
N ALA A 301 10.59 2.77 -10.94
CA ALA A 301 10.57 4.08 -10.29
C ALA A 301 10.55 5.24 -11.32
N ASN A 302 11.23 5.10 -12.46
CA ASN A 302 11.15 6.09 -13.55
C ASN A 302 9.76 6.13 -14.17
N ILE A 303 9.12 4.97 -14.36
CA ILE A 303 7.73 4.89 -14.82
C ILE A 303 6.80 5.57 -13.82
N ASN A 304 6.99 5.34 -12.52
CA ASN A 304 6.22 5.99 -11.47
C ASN A 304 6.37 7.52 -11.50
N ASN A 305 7.60 8.03 -11.66
CA ASN A 305 7.85 9.47 -11.80
C ASN A 305 7.15 10.06 -13.04
N PHE A 306 7.13 9.32 -14.16
CA PHE A 306 6.35 9.72 -15.33
C PHE A 306 4.85 9.76 -15.01
N MET A 307 4.28 8.72 -14.39
CA MET A 307 2.85 8.74 -14.07
C MET A 307 2.50 9.90 -13.11
N LEU A 308 3.37 10.19 -12.15
CA LEU A 308 3.24 11.33 -11.25
C LEU A 308 3.30 12.69 -11.95
N SER A 309 3.93 12.80 -13.12
CA SER A 309 3.92 14.03 -13.91
C SER A 309 2.62 14.22 -14.70
N LEU A 310 1.82 13.16 -14.89
CA LEU A 310 0.53 13.21 -15.58
C LEU A 310 -0.59 13.82 -14.73
N SER A 311 -0.38 14.01 -13.43
CA SER A 311 -1.40 14.58 -12.54
C SER A 311 -0.78 15.30 -11.36
N LEU A 312 -1.49 16.30 -10.83
CA LEU A 312 -1.01 17.04 -9.67
C LEU A 312 -0.90 16.18 -8.41
N GLU A 313 -1.69 15.11 -8.24
CA GLU A 313 -1.64 14.25 -7.03
C GLU A 313 -1.93 12.74 -7.18
N ASN A 314 -2.52 12.24 -8.27
CA ASN A 314 -3.33 11.01 -8.17
C ASN A 314 -2.87 9.81 -9.02
N LEU A 315 -2.01 10.01 -10.02
CA LEU A 315 -1.59 8.99 -10.97
C LEU A 315 -0.20 8.43 -10.62
N GLY A 316 0.05 8.00 -9.39
CA GLY A 316 1.30 7.31 -9.04
C GLY A 316 1.51 7.16 -7.54
N LEU A 317 2.60 6.50 -7.15
CA LEU A 317 2.97 6.23 -5.77
C LEU A 317 3.93 7.30 -5.25
N ARG A 318 3.50 8.07 -4.23
CA ARG A 318 4.31 9.13 -3.60
C ARG A 318 4.97 8.74 -2.27
N GLY A 319 4.63 7.55 -1.75
CA GLY A 319 4.94 7.18 -0.37
C GLY A 319 3.92 7.72 0.65
N ASP A 320 2.95 8.52 0.21
CA ASP A 320 1.75 8.84 0.98
C ASP A 320 0.93 7.57 1.22
N ILE A 321 0.24 7.49 2.37
CA ILE A 321 -0.59 6.33 2.72
C ILE A 321 -2.04 6.78 2.78
N PHE A 322 -2.83 6.31 1.82
CA PHE A 322 -4.28 6.52 1.83
C PHE A 322 -4.95 5.54 2.81
N VAL A 323 -5.64 6.07 3.81
CA VAL A 323 -6.41 5.31 4.80
C VAL A 323 -7.87 5.28 4.35
N GLY A 324 -8.15 4.37 3.42
CA GLY A 324 -9.47 4.16 2.83
C GLY A 324 -9.44 3.05 1.79
N VAL A 325 -10.62 2.75 1.22
CA VAL A 325 -10.79 1.61 0.29
C VAL A 325 -10.33 1.96 -1.14
N ASN A 326 -10.85 3.05 -1.70
CA ASN A 326 -10.55 3.48 -3.07
C ASN A 326 -10.59 5.01 -3.18
N LYS A 327 -9.42 5.62 -3.44
CA LYS A 327 -9.26 7.09 -3.53
C LYS A 327 -9.89 7.73 -4.77
N PHE A 328 -10.32 6.94 -5.76
CA PHE A 328 -10.96 7.43 -6.99
C PHE A 328 -12.50 7.41 -6.94
N LYS A 329 -13.10 7.00 -5.82
CA LYS A 329 -14.56 7.07 -5.63
C LYS A 329 -14.97 8.42 -5.04
N LEU A 330 -16.19 8.88 -5.30
CA LEU A 330 -16.83 9.95 -4.52
C LEU A 330 -16.90 9.54 -3.05
N ILE A 331 -16.30 10.36 -2.18
CA ILE A 331 -16.10 10.05 -0.77
C ILE A 331 -17.08 10.89 0.05
N PHE A 332 -18.03 10.24 0.73
CA PHE A 332 -18.94 10.87 1.71
C PHE A 332 -18.38 10.79 3.14
N THR A 333 -17.09 10.52 3.27
CA THR A 333 -16.36 10.15 4.48
C THR A 333 -15.02 10.92 4.48
N PRO A 334 -14.27 11.00 5.61
CA PRO A 334 -13.06 11.82 5.62
C PRO A 334 -12.01 11.24 4.68
N TYR A 335 -11.39 12.12 3.88
CA TYR A 335 -10.27 11.81 3.02
C TYR A 335 -8.98 11.78 3.84
N LEU A 336 -8.56 10.58 4.25
CA LEU A 336 -7.46 10.38 5.17
C LEU A 336 -6.19 10.00 4.40
N ILE A 337 -5.23 10.93 4.31
CA ILE A 337 -3.91 10.69 3.72
C ILE A 337 -2.84 11.01 4.76
N ILE A 338 -2.03 9.99 5.09
CA ILE A 338 -0.79 10.20 5.84
C ILE A 338 0.26 10.60 4.82
N ARG A 339 0.69 11.87 4.85
CA ARG A 339 1.71 12.37 3.94
C ARG A 339 3.07 11.78 4.30
N ALA A 340 3.84 11.38 3.29
CA ALA A 340 5.23 10.99 3.47
C ALA A 340 6.03 12.16 4.09
N PRO A 341 7.04 11.88 4.94
CA PRO A 341 7.96 12.93 5.38
C PRO A 341 8.58 13.65 4.19
N PHE A 342 8.71 14.98 4.25
CA PHE A 342 9.27 15.79 3.14
C PHE A 342 10.68 15.36 2.70
N THR A 343 11.45 14.77 3.61
CA THR A 343 12.79 14.24 3.34
C THR A 343 12.78 12.84 2.72
N ALA A 344 11.64 12.14 2.72
CA ALA A 344 11.51 10.75 2.34
C ALA A 344 10.83 10.58 0.95
N THR A 345 11.47 11.09 -0.10
CA THR A 345 10.87 11.15 -1.46
C THR A 345 11.28 10.02 -2.41
N ASN A 346 12.20 9.14 -2.02
CA ASN A 346 12.76 8.11 -2.88
C ASN A 346 12.47 6.71 -2.32
N LEU A 347 11.48 6.02 -2.91
CA LEU A 347 11.09 4.67 -2.49
C LEU A 347 12.17 3.61 -2.74
N ALA A 348 13.16 3.84 -3.61
CA ALA A 348 14.29 2.93 -3.75
C ALA A 348 15.28 3.03 -2.57
N ASN A 349 15.27 4.16 -1.84
CA ASN A 349 16.14 4.36 -0.68
C ASN A 349 15.56 3.72 0.59
N LEU A 350 16.34 2.84 1.21
CA LEU A 350 15.97 2.12 2.44
C LEU A 350 15.56 3.04 3.59
N GLN A 351 16.36 4.08 3.87
CA GLN A 351 16.11 5.00 4.98
C GLN A 351 14.84 5.83 4.76
N HIS A 352 14.53 6.18 3.51
CA HIS A 352 13.31 6.88 3.17
C HIS A 352 12.08 5.97 3.40
N ARG A 353 12.14 4.69 2.98
CA ARG A 353 11.06 3.73 3.26
C ARG A 353 10.86 3.49 4.76
N ILE A 354 11.94 3.39 5.53
CA ILE A 354 11.88 3.29 6.99
C ILE A 354 11.21 4.53 7.60
N ALA A 355 11.58 5.73 7.14
CA ALA A 355 10.98 6.98 7.61
C ALA A 355 9.48 7.05 7.29
N ILE A 356 9.06 6.64 6.09
CA ILE A 356 7.65 6.53 5.68
C ILE A 356 6.89 5.56 6.60
N ALA A 357 7.42 4.34 6.79
CA ALA A 357 6.78 3.33 7.64
C ALA A 357 6.63 3.83 9.09
N ARG A 358 7.70 4.43 9.65
CA ARG A 358 7.69 5.00 11.00
C ARG A 358 6.64 6.10 11.14
N ASN A 359 6.60 7.03 10.19
CA ASN A 359 5.60 8.09 10.16
C ASN A 359 4.18 7.52 10.06
N GLY A 360 3.96 6.56 9.17
CA GLY A 360 2.69 5.86 9.00
C GLY A 360 2.17 5.25 10.30
N PHE A 361 3.02 4.52 11.02
CA PHE A 361 2.62 3.89 12.29
C PHE A 361 2.25 4.92 13.36
N ASN A 362 3.05 5.98 13.50
CA ASN A 362 2.79 7.03 14.50
C ASN A 362 1.49 7.79 14.20
N VAL A 363 1.33 8.30 12.97
CA VAL A 363 0.14 9.07 12.58
C VAL A 363 -1.13 8.22 12.65
N LEU A 364 -1.08 6.96 12.19
CA LEU A 364 -2.23 6.08 12.28
C LEU A 364 -2.62 5.79 13.74
N ASN A 365 -1.64 5.63 14.64
CA ASN A 365 -1.90 5.43 16.06
C ASN A 365 -2.56 6.67 16.71
N GLU A 366 -2.16 7.87 16.33
CA GLU A 366 -2.81 9.12 16.75
C GLU A 366 -4.25 9.20 16.23
N TRP A 367 -4.46 8.89 14.94
CA TRP A 367 -5.81 8.91 14.36
C TRP A 367 -6.75 7.87 14.95
N LYS A 368 -6.25 6.67 15.31
CA LYS A 368 -7.02 5.64 16.03
C LYS A 368 -7.44 6.06 17.45
N GLN A 369 -6.86 7.13 17.99
CA GLN A 369 -7.23 7.71 19.28
C GLN A 369 -8.05 9.01 19.13
N ASN A 370 -8.18 9.53 17.92
CA ASN A 370 -8.94 10.74 17.61
C ASN A 370 -10.42 10.42 17.37
N ILE A 371 -11.33 11.12 18.05
CA ILE A 371 -12.78 10.88 17.98
C ILE A 371 -13.38 11.02 16.58
N PHE A 372 -12.78 11.84 15.69
CA PHE A 372 -13.28 12.08 14.34
C PHE A 372 -12.83 11.00 13.36
N PHE A 373 -11.61 10.46 13.52
CA PHE A 373 -11.01 9.52 12.57
C PHE A 373 -11.17 8.06 13.02
N ALA A 374 -11.11 7.80 14.33
CA ALA A 374 -11.13 6.45 14.89
C ALA A 374 -12.31 5.58 14.43
N PRO A 375 -13.56 6.10 14.27
CA PRO A 375 -14.67 5.28 13.79
C PRO A 375 -14.50 4.77 12.35
N TRP A 376 -13.81 5.54 11.49
CA TRP A 376 -13.68 5.24 10.06
C TRP A 376 -12.63 4.18 9.77
N ILE A 377 -11.54 4.15 10.54
CA ILE A 377 -10.39 3.27 10.26
C ILE A 377 -10.79 1.78 10.29
N PRO A 378 -11.51 1.26 11.30
CA PRO A 378 -11.98 -0.12 11.30
C PRO A 378 -12.97 -0.43 10.17
N ILE A 379 -13.83 0.54 9.78
CA ILE A 379 -14.78 0.37 8.68
C ILE A 379 -14.02 0.14 7.37
N TYR A 380 -13.06 1.02 7.05
CA TYR A 380 -12.25 0.87 5.84
C TYR A 380 -11.43 -0.40 5.86
N GLN A 381 -10.82 -0.73 7.00
CA GLN A 381 -10.05 -1.96 7.15
C GLN A 381 -10.93 -3.20 6.91
N ALA A 382 -12.14 -3.24 7.46
CA ALA A 382 -13.06 -4.35 7.26
C ALA A 382 -13.54 -4.46 5.80
N GLN A 383 -13.83 -3.33 5.15
CA GLN A 383 -14.19 -3.32 3.72
C GLN A 383 -13.05 -3.84 2.84
N ILE A 384 -11.82 -3.34 3.07
CA ILE A 384 -10.62 -3.83 2.40
C ILE A 384 -10.43 -5.33 2.65
N GLY A 385 -10.57 -5.75 3.91
CA GLY A 385 -10.45 -7.13 4.36
C GLY A 385 -11.53 -8.08 3.82
N ARG A 386 -12.62 -7.56 3.28
CA ARG A 386 -13.67 -8.32 2.57
C ARG A 386 -13.56 -8.23 1.05
N GLY A 387 -12.55 -7.50 0.53
CA GLY A 387 -12.39 -7.25 -0.89
C GLY A 387 -13.47 -6.33 -1.48
N GLU A 388 -14.17 -5.57 -0.64
CA GLU A 388 -15.25 -4.68 -1.06
C GLU A 388 -14.67 -3.36 -1.57
N GLY A 389 -15.12 -2.89 -2.74
CA GLY A 389 -14.79 -1.56 -3.25
C GLY A 389 -13.34 -1.35 -3.70
N LEU A 390 -12.52 -2.41 -3.72
CA LEU A 390 -11.10 -2.34 -4.11
C LEU A 390 -10.90 -1.80 -5.53
N TYR A 391 -9.70 -1.25 -5.79
CA TYR A 391 -9.27 -0.82 -7.13
C TYR A 391 -9.35 -1.97 -8.15
N GLN A 392 -9.89 -1.69 -9.34
CA GLN A 392 -9.98 -2.62 -10.47
C GLN A 392 -9.71 -1.83 -11.76
N PRO A 393 -8.69 -2.17 -12.57
CA PRO A 393 -8.53 -1.58 -13.88
C PRO A 393 -9.63 -2.09 -14.82
N ILE A 394 -10.24 -1.18 -15.57
CA ILE A 394 -11.16 -1.49 -16.67
C ILE A 394 -10.31 -1.79 -17.92
N GLY A 395 -10.72 -2.80 -18.69
CA GLY A 395 -10.08 -3.16 -19.96
C GLY A 395 -8.96 -4.21 -19.87
N ALA A 396 -8.82 -4.92 -18.73
CA ALA A 396 -7.85 -6.02 -18.62
C ALA A 396 -8.12 -7.11 -19.67
N ARG A 397 -7.16 -7.32 -20.57
CA ARG A 397 -7.06 -8.50 -21.44
C ARG A 397 -7.02 -9.79 -20.63
#